data_AF-Q8ZV81-F1
#
_entry.id   AF-Q8ZV81-F1
#
_cell.length_a   1.000
_cell.length_b   1.000
_cell.length_c   1.000
_cell.angle_alpha   90.00
_cell.angle_beta   90.00
_cell.angle_gamma   90.00
#
_symmetry.space_group_name_H-M   'P 1'
#
loop_
_entity.id
_entity.type
_entity.pdbx_description
1 polymer ?
#
loop_
_entity_poly.entity_id
_entity_poly.type
_entity_poly.pdbx_seq_one_letter_code
_entity_poly.pdbx_strand_id
1 'polypeptide(L)'
;MWSLAYGLIALAVVAFAVMYAALHFSKPISINLAEDLYNAKRKALDVFYTDSLAVFRRNSGVAYYVRVNVTAYDPATKKYVEFPLGMPVAYRLQGEASYYIYSLALNATCLLSAAKAYGKPAVLYEVEVYYPLDPAPWLEVYAVVPKYDNWTSYLYPAAGRSLILTTDLVDWNFGFLFDAVKAEWAFINNGTRAVLYALVPKAAVGVLVVDYPAKAFITCGRLFAQQEGEEGREGERGGGDNGPTQYIQPEK
;
A
#
# COMPACT_ATOMS: atom_id res chain seq x y z
N MET A 1 63.48 -27.63 -32.36
CA MET A 1 62.99 -28.56 -31.30
C MET A 1 62.35 -27.83 -30.12
N TRP A 2 62.82 -26.64 -29.74
CA TRP A 2 62.28 -25.88 -28.59
C TRP A 2 60.84 -25.34 -28.78
N SER A 3 60.40 -24.99 -30.01
CA SER A 3 59.06 -24.42 -30.21
C SER A 3 57.91 -25.39 -29.93
N LEU A 4 58.12 -26.70 -30.14
CA LEU A 4 57.10 -27.73 -29.92
C LEU A 4 56.86 -27.94 -28.41
N ALA A 5 57.93 -27.88 -27.60
CA ALA A 5 57.83 -27.96 -26.15
C ALA A 5 57.07 -26.77 -25.55
N TYR A 6 57.36 -25.54 -26.00
CA TYR A 6 56.62 -24.35 -25.56
C TYR A 6 55.14 -24.39 -25.99
N GLY A 7 54.85 -24.91 -27.18
CA GLY A 7 53.47 -25.11 -27.63
C GLY A 7 52.68 -26.09 -26.77
N LEU A 8 53.28 -27.21 -26.39
CA LEU A 8 52.65 -28.20 -25.50
C LEU A 8 52.41 -27.66 -24.09
N ILE A 9 53.36 -26.91 -23.54
CA ILE A 9 53.22 -26.28 -22.22
C ILE A 9 52.09 -25.24 -22.25
N ALA A 10 52.04 -24.38 -23.27
CA ALA A 10 50.97 -23.39 -23.41
C ALA A 10 49.60 -24.07 -23.51
N LEU A 11 49.48 -25.15 -24.28
CA LEU A 11 48.23 -25.89 -24.43
C LEU A 11 47.80 -26.56 -23.11
N ALA A 12 48.75 -27.10 -22.33
CA ALA A 12 48.48 -27.67 -21.02
C ALA A 12 47.99 -26.61 -20.01
N VAL A 13 48.58 -25.42 -20.01
CA VAL A 13 48.15 -24.30 -19.15
C VAL A 13 46.75 -23.83 -19.53
N VAL A 14 46.45 -23.69 -20.82
CA VAL A 14 45.10 -23.32 -21.29
C VAL A 14 44.09 -24.40 -20.94
N ALA A 15 44.40 -25.68 -21.15
CA ALA A 15 43.52 -26.78 -20.78
C ALA A 15 43.24 -26.82 -19.28
N PHE A 16 44.27 -26.61 -18.45
CA PHE A 16 44.12 -26.52 -17.00
C PHE A 16 43.23 -25.33 -16.61
N ALA A 17 43.43 -24.14 -17.18
CA ALA A 17 42.61 -22.97 -16.91
C ALA A 17 41.13 -23.20 -17.30
N VAL A 18 40.88 -23.86 -18.44
CA VAL A 18 39.52 -24.20 -18.89
C VAL A 18 38.87 -25.24 -17.98
N MET A 19 39.60 -26.31 -17.60
CA MET A 19 39.06 -27.32 -16.68
C MET A 19 38.83 -26.76 -15.27
N TYR A 20 39.74 -25.92 -14.78
CA TYR A 20 39.59 -25.22 -13.50
C TYR A 20 38.36 -24.31 -13.53
N ALA A 21 38.22 -23.51 -14.60
CA ALA A 21 37.02 -22.71 -14.80
C ALA A 21 35.77 -23.58 -14.86
N ALA A 22 35.76 -24.72 -15.56
CA ALA A 22 34.60 -25.60 -15.64
C ALA A 22 34.25 -26.33 -14.33
N LEU A 23 35.25 -26.70 -13.52
CA LEU A 23 35.08 -27.34 -12.21
C LEU A 23 34.64 -26.33 -11.13
N HIS A 24 35.08 -25.08 -11.23
CA HIS A 24 34.83 -24.04 -10.25
C HIS A 24 33.78 -23.00 -10.68
N PHE A 25 33.33 -23.02 -11.94
CA PHE A 25 32.03 -22.46 -12.31
C PHE A 25 30.97 -23.40 -11.73
N SER A 26 30.56 -23.13 -10.49
CA SER A 26 29.22 -23.51 -10.05
C SER A 26 28.26 -23.07 -11.15
N LYS A 27 27.58 -24.04 -11.82
CA LYS A 27 26.55 -23.77 -12.81
C LYS A 27 25.76 -22.56 -12.32
N PRO A 28 25.69 -21.44 -13.06
CA PRO A 28 24.82 -20.35 -12.64
C PRO A 28 23.42 -20.95 -12.60
N ILE A 29 22.92 -21.23 -11.40
CA ILE A 29 21.51 -21.52 -11.20
C ILE A 29 20.85 -20.27 -11.74
N SER A 30 20.09 -20.42 -12.83
CA SER A 30 19.43 -19.30 -13.46
C SER A 30 18.47 -18.70 -12.43
N ILE A 31 18.86 -17.57 -11.83
CA ILE A 31 18.01 -16.83 -10.91
C ILE A 31 16.88 -16.26 -11.77
N ASN A 32 15.67 -16.83 -11.62
CA ASN A 32 14.50 -16.26 -12.25
C ASN A 32 13.96 -15.15 -11.35
N LEU A 33 14.60 -13.98 -11.43
CA LEU A 33 14.26 -12.79 -10.63
C LEU A 33 12.75 -12.49 -10.64
N ALA A 34 12.09 -12.64 -11.78
CA ALA A 34 10.66 -12.37 -11.90
C ALA A 34 9.82 -13.38 -11.08
N GLU A 35 10.16 -14.66 -11.14
CA GLU A 35 9.46 -15.72 -10.41
C GLU A 35 9.74 -15.66 -8.91
N ASP A 36 10.98 -15.42 -8.52
CA ASP A 36 11.34 -15.24 -7.10
C ASP A 36 10.65 -14.01 -6.51
N LEU A 37 10.63 -12.89 -7.23
CA LEU A 37 9.91 -11.69 -6.80
C LEU A 37 8.40 -11.95 -6.72
N TYR A 38 7.82 -12.65 -7.70
CA TYR A 38 6.41 -13.02 -7.67
C TYR A 38 6.08 -13.89 -6.44
N ASN A 39 6.90 -14.90 -6.16
CA ASN A 39 6.75 -15.78 -5.00
C ASN A 39 6.91 -15.03 -3.68
N ALA A 40 7.88 -14.11 -3.59
CA ALA A 40 8.06 -13.26 -2.42
C ALA A 40 6.84 -12.37 -2.18
N LYS A 41 6.34 -11.68 -3.22
CA LYS A 41 5.12 -10.86 -3.14
C LYS A 41 3.89 -11.68 -2.75
N ARG A 42 3.75 -12.90 -3.28
CA ARG A 42 2.65 -13.80 -2.93
C ARG A 42 2.65 -14.18 -1.45
N LYS A 43 3.83 -14.42 -0.87
CA LYS A 43 3.96 -14.70 0.57
C LYS A 43 3.70 -13.48 1.44
N ALA A 44 3.92 -12.27 0.91
CA ALA A 44 3.68 -11.02 1.64
C ALA A 44 2.20 -10.68 1.87
N LEU A 45 1.28 -11.50 1.34
CA LEU A 45 -0.18 -11.31 1.46
C LEU A 45 -0.72 -11.63 2.86
N ASP A 46 0.03 -12.35 3.70
CA ASP A 46 -0.41 -12.65 5.07
C ASP A 46 -0.16 -11.44 5.97
N VAL A 47 -1.21 -10.63 6.18
CA VAL A 47 -1.13 -9.36 6.90
C VAL A 47 -1.94 -9.43 8.18
N PHE A 48 -1.28 -9.17 9.31
CA PHE A 48 -1.96 -8.98 10.60
C PHE A 48 -2.35 -7.52 10.82
N TYR A 49 -3.51 -7.28 11.43
CA TYR A 49 -4.04 -5.93 11.67
C TYR A 49 -3.89 -5.51 13.13
N THR A 50 -3.37 -4.31 13.37
CA THR A 50 -3.16 -3.77 14.72
C THR A 50 -3.55 -2.29 14.83
N ASP A 51 -4.07 -1.91 16.00
CA ASP A 51 -4.27 -0.52 16.41
C ASP A 51 -3.10 0.00 17.28
N SER A 52 -2.03 -0.78 17.45
CA SER A 52 -0.83 -0.37 18.17
C SER A 52 0.26 0.12 17.21
N LEU A 53 0.53 1.42 17.23
CA LEU A 53 1.59 2.03 16.44
C LEU A 53 2.99 1.44 16.78
N ALA A 54 3.20 1.04 18.04
CA ALA A 54 4.45 0.41 18.46
C ALA A 54 4.63 -1.01 17.90
N VAL A 55 3.54 -1.75 17.71
CA VAL A 55 3.56 -3.06 17.04
C VAL A 55 3.81 -2.86 15.54
N PHE A 56 3.12 -1.91 14.92
CA PHE A 56 3.32 -1.59 13.50
C PHE A 56 4.78 -1.20 13.17
N ARG A 57 5.41 -0.35 13.99
CA ARG A 57 6.79 0.11 13.75
C ARG A 57 7.84 -1.02 13.83
N ARG A 58 7.61 -2.02 14.70
CA ARG A 58 8.58 -3.09 14.98
C ARG A 58 8.43 -4.32 14.10
N ASN A 59 7.24 -4.56 13.56
CA ASN A 59 6.94 -5.76 12.80
C ASN A 59 6.82 -5.47 11.30
N SER A 60 6.89 -6.53 10.51
CA SER A 60 6.53 -6.57 9.09
C SER A 60 5.36 -7.54 8.89
N GLY A 61 4.74 -7.52 7.71
CA GLY A 61 3.48 -8.24 7.48
C GLY A 61 2.34 -7.68 8.32
N VAL A 62 2.30 -6.36 8.51
CA VAL A 62 1.37 -5.70 9.44
C VAL A 62 0.68 -4.49 8.82
N ALA A 63 -0.62 -4.35 9.09
CA ALA A 63 -1.42 -3.19 8.76
C ALA A 63 -1.80 -2.43 10.04
N TYR A 64 -1.53 -1.13 10.04
CA TYR A 64 -1.98 -0.23 11.11
C TYR A 64 -3.33 0.36 10.74
N TYR A 65 -4.31 0.18 11.63
CA TYR A 65 -5.64 0.74 11.46
C TYR A 65 -6.01 1.68 12.60
N VAL A 66 -6.87 2.65 12.29
CA VAL A 66 -7.47 3.56 13.25
C VAL A 66 -8.95 3.21 13.37
N ARG A 67 -9.48 3.21 14.59
CA ARG A 67 -10.93 3.02 14.80
C ARG A 67 -11.65 4.35 14.58
N VAL A 68 -12.69 4.32 13.76
CA VAL A 68 -13.61 5.44 13.54
C VAL A 68 -15.02 4.99 13.87
N ASN A 69 -15.82 5.87 14.46
CA ASN A 69 -17.24 5.62 14.63
C ASN A 69 -17.96 5.94 13.32
N VAL A 70 -18.77 5.01 12.84
CA VAL A 70 -19.60 5.18 11.65
C VAL A 70 -21.04 4.89 11.99
N THR A 71 -21.93 5.69 11.41
CA THR A 71 -23.36 5.57 11.62
C THR A 71 -23.97 4.63 10.57
N ALA A 72 -24.79 3.69 11.02
CA ALA A 72 -25.61 2.83 10.17
C ALA A 72 -27.06 2.83 10.62
N TYR A 73 -27.96 2.58 9.68
CA TYR A 73 -29.38 2.40 9.96
C TYR A 73 -29.65 0.95 10.36
N ASP A 74 -30.23 0.74 11.55
CA ASP A 74 -30.71 -0.56 12.00
C ASP A 74 -32.19 -0.73 11.60
N PRO A 75 -32.51 -1.64 10.66
CA PRO A 75 -33.89 -1.86 10.23
C PRO A 75 -34.76 -2.52 11.33
N ALA A 76 -34.17 -3.23 12.28
CA ALA A 76 -34.92 -3.91 13.35
C ALA A 76 -35.42 -2.92 14.41
N THR A 77 -34.57 -1.98 14.84
CA THR A 77 -34.95 -0.95 15.81
C THR A 77 -35.41 0.36 15.16
N LYS A 78 -35.31 0.48 13.82
CA LYS A 78 -35.63 1.67 13.01
C LYS A 78 -34.89 2.93 13.46
N LYS A 79 -33.65 2.77 13.92
CA LYS A 79 -32.81 3.87 14.45
C LYS A 79 -31.43 3.85 13.81
N TYR A 80 -30.80 5.02 13.79
CA TYR A 80 -29.38 5.12 13.47
C TYR A 80 -28.55 4.74 14.70
N VAL A 81 -27.52 3.92 14.49
CA VAL A 81 -26.63 3.41 15.52
C VAL A 81 -25.19 3.63 15.07
N GLU A 82 -24.35 4.11 15.98
CA GLU A 82 -22.91 4.20 15.76
C GLU A 82 -22.20 2.90 16.13
N PHE A 83 -21.21 2.52 15.35
CA PHE A 83 -20.35 1.37 15.64
C PHE A 83 -18.90 1.64 15.22
N PRO A 84 -17.92 1.00 15.90
CA PRO A 84 -16.50 1.21 15.59
C PRO A 84 -16.05 0.37 14.38
N LEU A 85 -15.57 1.05 13.34
CA LEU A 85 -14.97 0.46 12.14
C LEU A 85 -13.46 0.77 12.10
N GLY A 86 -12.65 -0.26 11.89
CA GLY A 86 -11.20 -0.16 11.72
C GLY A 86 -10.85 0.22 10.29
N MET A 87 -10.15 1.33 10.14
CA MET A 87 -9.75 1.95 8.88
C MET A 87 -8.22 1.85 8.73
N PRO A 88 -7.70 1.02 7.81
CA PRO A 88 -6.26 0.90 7.62
C PRO A 88 -5.66 2.18 7.04
N VAL A 89 -4.63 2.72 7.69
CA VAL A 89 -3.96 3.96 7.25
C VAL A 89 -2.52 3.73 6.81
N ALA A 90 -1.94 2.59 7.19
CA ALA A 90 -0.60 2.21 6.76
C ALA A 90 -0.43 0.69 6.67
N TYR A 91 0.44 0.25 5.76
CA TYR A 91 0.80 -1.15 5.54
C TYR A 91 2.31 -1.32 5.52
N ARG A 92 2.78 -2.47 6.00
CA ARG A 92 4.17 -2.90 5.83
C ARG A 92 4.19 -4.36 5.42
N LEU A 93 4.25 -4.59 4.13
CA LEU A 93 4.31 -5.92 3.52
C LEU A 93 5.75 -6.40 3.50
N GLN A 94 5.98 -7.68 3.81
CA GLN A 94 7.27 -8.34 3.62
C GLN A 94 7.06 -9.78 3.21
N GLY A 95 7.87 -10.27 2.27
CA GLY A 95 7.85 -11.67 1.87
C GLY A 95 9.21 -12.12 1.38
N GLU A 96 9.46 -13.43 1.45
CA GLU A 96 10.78 -14.02 1.19
C GLU A 96 10.70 -15.20 0.23
N ALA A 97 11.50 -15.15 -0.83
CA ALA A 97 11.80 -16.25 -1.74
C ALA A 97 13.27 -16.68 -1.61
N SER A 98 13.71 -17.67 -2.37
CA SER A 98 15.04 -18.29 -2.24
C SER A 98 16.21 -17.30 -2.25
N TYR A 99 16.07 -16.18 -2.97
CA TYR A 99 17.12 -15.17 -3.12
C TYR A 99 16.63 -13.72 -2.98
N TYR A 100 15.35 -13.51 -2.66
CA TYR A 100 14.73 -12.18 -2.64
C TYR A 100 13.89 -11.95 -1.39
N ILE A 101 14.15 -10.82 -0.73
CA ILE A 101 13.28 -10.25 0.30
C ILE A 101 12.54 -9.08 -0.32
N TYR A 102 11.24 -9.24 -0.49
CA TYR A 102 10.33 -8.17 -0.86
C TYR A 102 9.92 -7.40 0.40
N SER A 103 9.95 -6.07 0.35
CA SER A 103 9.41 -5.21 1.41
C SER A 103 8.76 -3.99 0.79
N LEU A 104 7.49 -3.73 1.12
CA LEU A 104 6.76 -2.55 0.67
C LEU A 104 6.06 -1.93 1.88
N ALA A 105 6.46 -0.71 2.26
CA ALA A 105 5.73 0.06 3.27
C ALA A 105 4.99 1.21 2.61
N LEU A 106 3.70 1.33 2.95
CA LEU A 106 2.79 2.34 2.45
C LEU A 106 2.24 3.12 3.63
N ASN A 107 2.38 4.44 3.61
CA ASN A 107 1.85 5.32 4.64
C ASN A 107 1.04 6.43 3.99
N ALA A 108 -0.28 6.45 4.21
CA ALA A 108 -1.16 7.43 3.56
C ALA A 108 -1.41 8.65 4.43
N THR A 109 -1.28 9.80 3.79
CA THR A 109 -1.78 11.10 4.26
C THR A 109 -2.71 11.65 3.19
N CYS A 110 -3.65 12.52 3.56
CA CYS A 110 -4.67 12.96 2.62
C CYS A 110 -5.06 14.41 2.78
N LEU A 111 -5.38 15.02 1.65
CA LEU A 111 -5.99 16.34 1.56
C LEU A 111 -7.47 16.18 1.14
N LEU A 112 -8.38 16.53 2.06
CA LEU A 112 -9.83 16.36 1.90
C LEU A 112 -10.46 17.34 0.89
N SER A 113 -9.75 18.43 0.57
CA SER A 113 -10.20 19.49 -0.33
C SER A 113 -9.29 19.56 -1.55
N ALA A 114 -9.49 18.63 -2.50
CA ALA A 114 -8.84 18.66 -3.80
C ALA A 114 -9.89 18.77 -4.92
N ALA A 115 -9.46 19.18 -6.11
CA ALA A 115 -10.30 19.20 -7.30
C ALA A 115 -9.58 18.50 -8.45
N LYS A 116 -10.34 17.72 -9.22
CA LYS A 116 -9.84 17.19 -10.49
C LYS A 116 -9.64 18.32 -11.49
N ALA A 117 -8.80 18.10 -12.50
CA ALA A 117 -8.51 19.09 -13.54
C ALA A 117 -9.78 19.65 -14.24
N TYR A 118 -10.87 18.86 -14.24
CA TYR A 118 -12.18 19.21 -14.78
C TYR A 118 -13.20 19.68 -13.72
N GLY A 119 -12.74 20.15 -12.56
CA GLY A 119 -13.56 20.86 -11.57
C GLY A 119 -14.42 20.00 -10.64
N LYS A 120 -14.32 18.66 -10.70
CA LYS A 120 -15.06 17.79 -9.76
C LYS A 120 -14.35 17.71 -8.39
N PRO A 121 -15.10 17.69 -7.27
CA PRO A 121 -14.53 17.52 -5.94
C PRO A 121 -13.86 16.15 -5.82
N ALA A 122 -12.68 16.15 -5.22
CA ALA A 122 -11.83 14.98 -5.07
C ALA A 122 -11.09 15.01 -3.73
N VAL A 123 -10.54 13.86 -3.39
CA VAL A 123 -9.63 13.69 -2.26
C VAL A 123 -8.27 13.30 -2.84
N LEU A 124 -7.23 14.01 -2.43
CA LEU A 124 -5.86 13.69 -2.82
C LEU A 124 -5.24 12.83 -1.72
N TYR A 125 -4.83 11.62 -2.09
CA TYR A 125 -4.01 10.74 -1.27
C TYR A 125 -2.54 10.99 -1.61
N GLU A 126 -1.75 11.24 -0.58
CA GLU A 126 -0.29 11.25 -0.63
C GLU A 126 0.18 10.00 0.13
N VAL A 127 0.61 8.99 -0.61
CA VAL A 127 1.06 7.71 -0.06
C VAL A 127 2.58 7.66 -0.16
N GLU A 128 3.26 7.70 0.99
CA GLU A 128 4.69 7.45 1.03
C GLU A 128 4.96 5.98 0.77
N VAL A 129 5.85 5.72 -0.18
CA VAL A 129 6.20 4.37 -0.62
C VAL A 129 7.66 4.11 -0.25
N TYR A 130 7.89 3.14 0.62
CA TYR A 130 9.23 2.66 0.93
C TYR A 130 9.42 1.28 0.34
N TYR A 131 10.40 1.18 -0.55
CA TYR A 131 10.69 -0.04 -1.29
C TYR A 131 12.21 -0.16 -1.49
N PRO A 132 12.82 -1.32 -1.17
CA PRO A 132 14.27 -1.48 -1.19
C PRO A 132 14.84 -1.86 -2.55
N LEU A 133 14.00 -2.19 -3.55
CA LEU A 133 14.47 -2.67 -4.86
C LEU A 133 14.39 -1.55 -5.91
N ASP A 134 15.39 -1.53 -6.79
CA ASP A 134 15.41 -0.77 -8.04
C ASP A 134 15.40 -1.82 -9.17
N PRO A 135 14.40 -1.85 -10.07
CA PRO A 135 13.43 -0.80 -10.42
C PRO A 135 12.26 -0.63 -9.45
N ALA A 136 11.67 0.57 -9.52
CA ALA A 136 10.45 0.96 -8.79
C ALA A 136 9.31 -0.06 -8.95
N PRO A 137 8.44 -0.22 -7.92
CA PRO A 137 7.36 -1.19 -7.96
C PRO A 137 6.36 -0.85 -9.08
N TRP A 138 5.79 -1.87 -9.71
CA TRP A 138 4.69 -1.70 -10.65
C TRP A 138 3.41 -1.51 -9.85
N LEU A 139 3.05 -0.25 -9.59
CA LEU A 139 1.85 0.10 -8.84
C LEU A 139 0.68 0.38 -9.79
N GLU A 140 -0.47 -0.18 -9.46
CA GLU A 140 -1.77 0.31 -9.93
C GLU A 140 -2.59 0.83 -8.76
N VAL A 141 -3.40 1.85 -9.00
CA VAL A 141 -4.21 2.48 -7.95
C VAL A 141 -5.66 2.58 -8.38
N TYR A 142 -6.54 2.12 -7.51
CA TYR A 142 -7.98 2.18 -7.69
C TYR A 142 -8.62 2.91 -6.51
N ALA A 143 -9.61 3.76 -6.78
CA ALA A 143 -10.51 4.30 -5.79
C ALA A 143 -11.56 3.25 -5.43
N VAL A 144 -11.80 3.04 -4.14
CA VAL A 144 -12.87 2.16 -3.66
C VAL A 144 -14.09 3.02 -3.37
N VAL A 145 -15.12 2.92 -4.21
CA VAL A 145 -16.31 3.78 -4.15
C VAL A 145 -17.54 2.95 -3.78
N PRO A 146 -18.34 3.35 -2.77
CA PRO A 146 -19.59 2.68 -2.47
C PRO A 146 -20.59 2.78 -3.62
N LYS A 147 -21.27 1.68 -3.92
CA LYS A 147 -22.39 1.62 -4.87
C LYS A 147 -23.69 2.20 -4.30
N TYR A 148 -23.79 2.23 -2.98
CA TYR A 148 -24.97 2.65 -2.25
C TYR A 148 -24.59 3.64 -1.14
N ASP A 149 -25.38 4.69 -0.96
CA ASP A 149 -25.15 5.69 0.09
C ASP A 149 -25.24 5.08 1.50
N ASN A 150 -26.03 4.02 1.67
CA ASN A 150 -26.22 3.32 2.95
C ASN A 150 -25.33 2.07 3.09
N TRP A 151 -24.20 1.98 2.39
CA TRP A 151 -23.30 0.81 2.44
C TRP A 151 -22.91 0.38 3.87
N THR A 152 -22.79 1.32 4.81
CA THR A 152 -22.47 1.03 6.23
C THR A 152 -23.52 0.15 6.91
N SER A 153 -24.79 0.24 6.48
CA SER A 153 -25.88 -0.61 7.00
C SER A 153 -25.72 -2.08 6.66
N TYR A 154 -24.94 -2.42 5.61
CA TYR A 154 -24.62 -3.81 5.26
C TYR A 154 -23.46 -4.36 6.11
N LEU A 155 -22.61 -3.50 6.66
CA LEU A 155 -21.52 -3.89 7.55
C LEU A 155 -21.96 -3.98 9.01
N TYR A 156 -22.97 -3.19 9.39
CA TYR A 156 -23.50 -3.12 10.74
C TYR A 156 -23.93 -4.48 11.34
N PRO A 157 -24.67 -5.37 10.65
CA PRO A 157 -25.07 -6.67 11.20
C PRO A 157 -23.88 -7.57 11.56
N ALA A 158 -22.72 -7.36 10.94
CA ALA A 158 -21.48 -8.05 11.25
C ALA A 158 -20.70 -7.42 12.43
N ALA A 159 -21.09 -6.22 12.88
CA ALA A 159 -20.34 -5.37 13.80
C ALA A 159 -20.61 -5.63 15.30
N GLY A 160 -21.06 -6.84 15.69
CA GLY A 160 -21.02 -7.28 17.09
C GLY A 160 -19.61 -7.29 17.71
N ARG A 161 -18.58 -7.03 16.89
CA ARG A 161 -17.19 -6.70 17.22
C ARG A 161 -16.70 -5.61 16.27
N SER A 162 -15.62 -4.90 16.64
CA SER A 162 -14.98 -3.95 15.72
C SER A 162 -14.51 -4.68 14.46
N LEU A 163 -15.09 -4.33 13.31
CA LEU A 163 -14.71 -4.84 12.01
C LEU A 163 -13.53 -4.01 11.50
N ILE A 164 -12.54 -4.61 10.85
CA ILE A 164 -11.45 -3.89 10.20
C ILE A 164 -11.63 -4.07 8.70
N LEU A 165 -11.67 -3.00 7.92
CA LEU A 165 -11.73 -3.11 6.46
C LEU A 165 -10.40 -3.67 5.97
N THR A 166 -10.45 -4.83 5.30
CA THR A 166 -9.28 -5.48 4.72
C THR A 166 -9.38 -5.48 3.20
N THR A 167 -8.25 -5.74 2.52
CA THR A 167 -8.25 -5.94 1.07
C THR A 167 -9.22 -7.05 0.66
N ASP A 168 -9.20 -8.19 1.36
CA ASP A 168 -10.05 -9.35 1.04
C ASP A 168 -11.54 -9.06 1.25
N LEU A 169 -11.89 -8.24 2.25
CA LEU A 169 -13.27 -7.84 2.47
C LEU A 169 -13.78 -6.97 1.32
N VAL A 170 -12.97 -6.02 0.85
CA VAL A 170 -13.33 -5.15 -0.28
C VAL A 170 -13.42 -5.94 -1.59
N ASP A 171 -12.45 -6.82 -1.86
CA ASP A 171 -12.37 -7.55 -3.13
C ASP A 171 -13.39 -8.70 -3.23
N TRP A 172 -13.57 -9.51 -2.18
CA TRP A 172 -14.28 -10.80 -2.29
C TRP A 172 -15.68 -10.79 -1.66
N ASN A 173 -15.82 -10.29 -0.44
CA ASN A 173 -17.09 -10.36 0.30
C ASN A 173 -18.03 -9.18 0.00
N PHE A 174 -17.46 -8.02 -0.37
CA PHE A 174 -18.22 -6.79 -0.56
C PHE A 174 -18.04 -6.16 -1.94
N GLY A 175 -17.62 -6.92 -2.95
CA GLY A 175 -17.59 -6.46 -4.34
C GLY A 175 -18.97 -6.03 -4.90
N PHE A 176 -20.06 -6.39 -4.22
CA PHE A 176 -21.40 -5.88 -4.50
C PHE A 176 -21.70 -4.53 -3.82
N LEU A 177 -20.94 -4.14 -2.78
CA LEU A 177 -21.07 -2.84 -2.11
C LEU A 177 -20.12 -1.78 -2.67
N PHE A 178 -18.97 -2.20 -3.22
CA PHE A 178 -17.95 -1.29 -3.71
C PHE A 178 -17.65 -1.51 -5.19
N ASP A 179 -17.33 -0.41 -5.89
CA ASP A 179 -16.67 -0.42 -7.18
C ASP A 179 -15.20 -0.01 -7.02
N ALA A 180 -14.32 -0.72 -7.74
CA ALA A 180 -12.93 -0.33 -7.90
C ALA A 180 -12.79 0.49 -9.18
N VAL A 181 -12.71 1.82 -9.05
CA VAL A 181 -12.58 2.74 -10.17
C VAL A 181 -11.12 3.14 -10.31
N LYS A 182 -10.52 3.00 -11.49
CA LYS A 182 -9.12 3.39 -11.71
C LYS A 182 -8.88 4.84 -11.28
N ALA A 183 -7.92 5.07 -10.39
CA ALA A 183 -7.59 6.40 -9.89
C ALA A 183 -6.67 7.15 -10.87
N GLU A 184 -6.76 8.47 -10.87
CA GLU A 184 -5.73 9.32 -11.49
C GLU A 184 -4.57 9.36 -10.50
N TRP A 185 -3.38 8.90 -10.89
CA TRP A 185 -2.25 8.83 -9.98
C TRP A 185 -0.93 9.22 -10.66
N ALA A 186 0.02 9.66 -9.84
CA ALA A 186 1.37 9.99 -10.23
C ALA A 186 2.34 9.44 -9.18
N PHE A 187 3.44 8.83 -9.63
CA PHE A 187 4.50 8.36 -8.75
C PHE A 187 5.75 9.21 -8.96
N ILE A 188 6.21 9.83 -7.88
CA ILE A 188 7.37 10.72 -7.87
C ILE A 188 8.44 10.07 -7.00
N ASN A 189 9.61 9.85 -7.57
CA ASN A 189 10.78 9.36 -6.85
C ASN A 189 11.97 10.28 -7.12
N ASN A 190 12.55 10.86 -6.07
CA ASN A 190 13.72 11.73 -6.17
C ASN A 190 15.00 11.09 -5.58
N GLY A 191 14.99 9.78 -5.33
CA GLY A 191 16.09 9.01 -4.72
C GLY A 191 16.13 9.07 -3.19
N THR A 192 15.47 10.03 -2.56
CA THR A 192 15.37 10.15 -1.09
C THR A 192 13.97 9.85 -0.57
N ARG A 193 12.95 10.16 -1.37
CA ARG A 193 11.54 10.00 -1.04
C ARG A 193 10.83 9.52 -2.30
N ALA A 194 10.02 8.49 -2.14
CA ALA A 194 9.09 8.03 -3.15
C ALA A 194 7.66 8.24 -2.66
N VAL A 195 6.87 8.95 -3.46
CA VAL A 195 5.52 9.37 -3.11
C VAL A 195 4.58 9.03 -4.26
N LEU A 196 3.52 8.29 -3.94
CA LEU A 196 2.41 8.02 -4.82
C LEU A 196 1.28 9.00 -4.49
N TYR A 197 1.01 9.90 -5.41
CA TYR A 197 -0.16 10.76 -5.36
C TYR A 197 -1.32 10.08 -6.08
N ALA A 198 -2.47 9.96 -5.42
CA ALA A 198 -3.67 9.38 -6.02
C ALA A 198 -4.88 10.30 -5.78
N LEU A 199 -5.52 10.72 -6.86
CA LEU A 199 -6.68 11.60 -6.84
C LEU A 199 -7.95 10.76 -7.05
N VAL A 200 -8.78 10.70 -6.01
CA VAL A 200 -9.99 9.87 -5.99
C VAL A 200 -11.26 10.70 -5.83
N PRO A 201 -12.44 10.18 -6.25
CA PRO A 201 -13.72 10.85 -5.99
C PRO A 201 -13.95 11.08 -4.49
N LYS A 202 -14.65 12.16 -4.12
CA LYS A 202 -15.02 12.44 -2.71
C LYS A 202 -15.81 11.30 -2.05
N ALA A 203 -16.56 10.54 -2.83
CA ALA A 203 -17.31 9.38 -2.35
C ALA A 203 -16.44 8.15 -2.04
N ALA A 204 -15.15 8.15 -2.41
CA ALA A 204 -14.28 7.00 -2.19
C ALA A 204 -13.99 6.80 -0.69
N VAL A 205 -14.14 5.56 -0.22
CA VAL A 205 -13.84 5.18 1.17
C VAL A 205 -12.35 4.92 1.41
N GLY A 206 -11.57 4.77 0.33
CA GLY A 206 -10.16 4.45 0.36
C GLY A 206 -9.57 4.30 -1.03
N VAL A 207 -8.28 3.98 -1.08
CA VAL A 207 -7.54 3.54 -2.27
C VAL A 207 -7.11 2.08 -2.11
N LEU A 208 -7.17 1.34 -3.21
CA LEU A 208 -6.57 0.04 -3.35
C LEU A 208 -5.28 0.20 -4.15
N VAL A 209 -4.14 -0.01 -3.50
CA VAL A 209 -2.81 -0.02 -4.12
C VAL A 209 -2.45 -1.45 -4.46
N VAL A 210 -2.17 -1.71 -5.74
CA VAL A 210 -1.92 -3.04 -6.28
C VAL A 210 -0.48 -3.12 -6.77
N ASP A 211 0.29 -4.05 -6.21
CA ASP A 211 1.63 -4.44 -6.66
C ASP A 211 1.63 -5.95 -6.90
N TYR A 212 1.11 -6.37 -8.05
CA TYR A 212 0.66 -7.74 -8.29
C TYR A 212 1.70 -8.81 -7.88
N PRO A 213 1.27 -9.88 -7.16
CA PRO A 213 -0.10 -10.16 -6.69
C PRO A 213 -0.49 -9.48 -5.38
N ALA A 214 0.41 -8.70 -4.76
CA ALA A 214 0.14 -8.01 -3.52
C ALA A 214 -0.86 -6.85 -3.70
N LYS A 215 -1.70 -6.63 -2.70
CA LYS A 215 -2.71 -5.57 -2.71
C LYS A 215 -2.91 -5.02 -1.30
N ALA A 216 -3.05 -3.70 -1.18
CA ALA A 216 -3.27 -3.02 0.09
C ALA A 216 -4.42 -2.02 -0.03
N PHE A 217 -5.43 -2.18 0.84
CA PHE A 217 -6.51 -1.21 0.99
C PHE A 217 -6.15 -0.17 2.05
N ILE A 218 -5.96 1.08 1.64
CA ILE A 218 -5.54 2.18 2.52
C ILE A 218 -6.57 3.30 2.45
N THR A 219 -6.89 3.88 3.60
CA THR A 219 -7.82 5.00 3.72
C THR A 219 -7.22 6.13 4.53
N CYS A 220 -7.84 7.29 4.46
CA CYS A 220 -7.58 8.40 5.37
C CYS A 220 -8.49 8.21 6.58
N GLY A 221 -7.93 7.93 7.76
CA GLY A 221 -8.73 7.80 8.99
C GLY A 221 -9.61 9.01 9.33
N ARG A 222 -9.41 10.17 8.67
CA ARG A 222 -10.19 11.40 8.83
C ARG A 222 -11.41 11.55 7.91
N LEU A 223 -11.54 10.73 6.85
CA LEU A 223 -12.63 10.89 5.86
C LEU A 223 -14.04 10.75 6.47
N PHE A 224 -14.15 10.07 7.61
CA PHE A 224 -15.44 9.80 8.28
C PHE A 224 -15.58 10.48 9.64
N ALA A 225 -14.54 11.17 10.13
CA ALA A 225 -14.57 11.84 11.43
C ALA A 225 -15.15 13.26 11.37
N GLN A 226 -15.46 13.78 10.17
CA GLN A 226 -15.78 15.18 9.94
C GLN A 226 -17.17 15.39 9.32
N GLN A 227 -18.17 14.65 9.82
CA GLN A 227 -19.59 14.99 9.57
C GLN A 227 -20.25 15.75 10.72
N GLU A 228 -19.53 16.02 11.82
CA GLU A 228 -19.97 16.99 12.83
C GLU A 228 -19.21 18.31 12.64
N GLY A 229 -19.84 19.31 12.00
CA GLY A 229 -19.38 20.70 12.14
C GLY A 229 -19.44 21.64 10.93
N GLU A 230 -20.05 21.28 9.80
CA GLU A 230 -20.12 22.18 8.61
C GLU A 230 -21.55 22.61 8.22
N GLU A 231 -22.48 22.66 9.17
CA GLU A 231 -23.82 23.25 8.94
C GLU A 231 -24.10 24.52 9.76
N GLY A 232 -23.04 25.24 10.17
CA GLY A 232 -23.21 26.48 10.91
C GLY A 232 -21.96 27.34 10.98
N ARG A 233 -21.58 27.97 9.86
CA ARG A 233 -20.79 29.22 9.86
C ARG A 233 -20.73 29.83 8.47
N GLU A 234 -21.88 30.29 8.00
CA GLU A 234 -21.92 31.40 7.06
C GLU A 234 -21.79 32.69 7.88
N GLY A 235 -20.65 33.36 7.76
CA GLY A 235 -20.41 34.66 8.39
C GLY A 235 -19.20 34.70 9.33
N GLU A 236 -18.01 34.97 8.79
CA GLU A 236 -17.23 36.18 9.11
C GLU A 236 -15.88 36.16 8.37
N ARG A 237 -15.64 37.23 7.61
CA ARG A 237 -14.32 37.58 7.08
C ARG A 237 -13.41 37.98 8.24
N GLY A 238 -12.16 37.50 8.23
CA GLY A 238 -11.06 38.27 8.83
C GLY A 238 -9.90 37.43 9.35
N GLY A 239 -8.70 37.72 8.82
CA GLY A 239 -7.44 37.62 9.55
C GLY A 239 -6.86 36.21 9.70
N GLY A 240 -5.60 36.04 9.27
CA GLY A 240 -4.92 34.76 9.28
C GLY A 240 -4.43 34.32 10.66
N ASP A 241 -4.02 33.06 10.74
CA ASP A 241 -2.77 32.71 11.41
C ASP A 241 -2.28 31.33 10.98
N ASN A 242 -0.96 31.18 10.92
CA ASN A 242 -0.25 29.99 10.49
C ASN A 242 -0.05 29.00 11.65
N GLY A 243 -0.38 27.72 11.41
CA GLY A 243 0.38 26.56 11.92
C GLY A 243 -0.32 25.60 12.89
N PRO A 244 0.27 24.41 13.19
CA PRO A 244 1.45 23.79 12.56
C PRO A 244 1.16 22.39 11.96
N THR A 245 1.81 22.12 10.83
CA THR A 245 2.06 20.78 10.29
C THR A 245 3.02 20.05 11.23
N GLN A 246 2.58 19.00 11.92
CA GLN A 246 3.50 18.13 12.67
C GLN A 246 4.27 17.25 11.67
N TYR A 247 5.51 17.66 11.41
CA TYR A 247 6.52 16.85 10.74
C TYR A 247 6.85 15.63 11.60
N ILE A 248 6.67 14.42 11.06
CA ILE A 248 7.32 13.22 11.59
C ILE A 248 8.67 13.14 10.90
N GLN A 249 9.73 13.59 11.57
CA GLN A 249 11.10 13.33 11.13
C GLN A 249 11.53 11.92 11.55
N PRO A 250 12.29 11.20 10.71
CA PRO A 250 13.05 10.03 11.14
C PRO A 250 14.40 10.49 11.74
N GLU A 251 14.67 10.11 12.99
CA GLU A 251 16.02 10.15 13.54
C GLU A 251 16.88 9.03 12.94
N LYS A 252 18.15 9.37 12.70
CA LYS A 252 19.21 8.51 12.15
C LYS A 252 19.55 7.32 13.03
#